data_AF-A0A9E1SNQ2-F1
#
_entry.id   AF-A0A9E1SNQ2-F1
#
_cell.length_a   1.000
_cell.length_b   1.000
_cell.length_c   1.000
_cell.angle_alpha   90.00
_cell.angle_beta   90.00
_cell.angle_gamma   90.00
#
_symmetry.space_group_name_H-M   'P 1'
#
loop_
_entity.id
_entity.type
_entity.pdbx_description
1 polymer ?
#
loop_
_entity_poly.entity_id
_entity_poly.type
_entity_poly.pdbx_seq_one_letter_code
_entity_poly.pdbx_strand_id
1 'polypeptide(L)'
;MIELSVNGKAFSFDGDEEMPLLWFIRENAELSGTKYGCGIGQCGACTVHMDGEAVRSCSIPMAEAAGADIKTIKNLADSEKLHFVQRAWIAEDVPQCGY
;
A
#
# COMPACT_ATOMS: atom_id res chain seq x y z
N MET A 1 -2.46 19.87 -5.95
CA MET A 1 -2.69 19.31 -4.59
C MET A 1 -3.60 18.12 -4.76
N ILE A 2 -3.09 16.95 -4.39
CA ILE A 2 -3.71 15.65 -4.57
C ILE A 2 -4.17 15.19 -3.19
N GLU A 3 -5.48 15.04 -3.02
CA GLU A 3 -6.08 14.53 -1.79
C GLU A 3 -6.37 13.05 -1.94
N LEU A 4 -6.14 12.26 -0.89
CA LEU A 4 -6.45 10.83 -0.86
C LEU A 4 -6.62 10.34 0.59
N SER A 5 -7.20 9.15 0.78
CA SER A 5 -7.16 8.47 2.08
C SER A 5 -6.23 7.28 2.04
N VAL A 6 -5.45 7.08 3.11
CA VAL A 6 -4.65 5.87 3.31
C VAL A 6 -5.02 5.26 4.64
N ASN A 7 -5.56 4.04 4.62
CA ASN A 7 -6.08 3.31 5.78
C ASN A 7 -7.09 4.17 6.59
N GLY A 8 -7.96 4.91 5.90
CA GLY A 8 -8.95 5.80 6.52
C GLY A 8 -8.43 7.13 7.07
N LYS A 9 -7.11 7.39 7.02
CA LYS A 9 -6.54 8.71 7.34
C LYS A 9 -6.44 9.55 6.07
N ALA A 10 -6.94 10.78 6.11
CA ALA A 10 -6.81 11.73 5.01
C ALA A 10 -5.39 12.27 4.87
N PHE A 11 -4.94 12.44 3.64
CA PHE A 11 -3.66 13.04 3.27
C PHE A 11 -3.82 14.02 2.12
N SER A 12 -2.96 15.04 2.13
CA SER A 12 -2.78 16.01 1.06
C SER A 12 -1.35 15.96 0.57
N PHE A 13 -1.15 15.97 -0.75
CA PHE A 13 0.16 15.92 -1.39
C PHE A 13 0.30 17.02 -2.44
N ASP A 14 1.38 17.79 -2.37
CA ASP A 14 1.69 18.92 -3.25
C ASP A 14 2.98 18.73 -4.07
N GLY A 15 3.53 17.50 -4.08
CA GLY A 15 4.73 17.16 -4.84
C GLY A 15 4.46 16.72 -6.28
N ASP A 16 5.38 15.91 -6.83
CA ASP A 16 5.36 15.46 -8.22
C ASP A 16 4.19 14.51 -8.52
N GLU A 17 3.33 14.91 -9.45
CA GLU A 17 2.13 14.17 -9.86
C GLU A 17 2.45 12.84 -10.56
N GLU A 18 3.63 12.74 -11.20
CA GLU A 18 4.12 11.53 -11.87
C GLU A 18 4.84 10.57 -10.91
N MET A 19 5.09 11.00 -9.66
CA MET A 19 5.69 10.15 -8.66
C MET A 19 4.81 8.90 -8.44
N PRO A 20 5.38 7.69 -8.48
CA PRO A 20 4.61 6.49 -8.15
C PRO A 20 3.99 6.55 -6.75
N LEU A 21 2.73 6.15 -6.63
CA LEU A 21 1.98 6.04 -5.38
C LEU A 21 2.74 5.24 -4.32
N LEU A 22 3.54 4.24 -4.72
CA LEU A 22 4.41 3.49 -3.82
C LEU A 22 5.29 4.40 -2.96
N TRP A 23 5.89 5.44 -3.54
CA TRP A 23 6.79 6.34 -2.81
C TRP A 23 6.02 7.22 -1.84
N PHE A 24 4.86 7.72 -2.25
CA PHE A 24 3.97 8.43 -1.35
C PHE A 24 3.61 7.59 -0.12
N ILE A 25 3.18 6.34 -0.33
CA ILE A 25 2.79 5.44 0.77
C ILE A 25 3.95 5.22 1.74
N ARG A 26 5.16 5.02 1.23
CA ARG A 26 6.32 4.65 2.05
C ARG A 26 6.94 5.84 2.77
N GLU A 27 7.07 6.97 2.09
CA GLU A 27 7.87 8.11 2.56
C GLU A 27 6.99 9.24 3.10
N ASN A 28 5.84 9.54 2.47
CA ASN A 28 4.94 10.60 2.93
C ASN A 28 3.92 10.10 3.96
N ALA A 29 3.36 8.91 3.75
CA ALA A 29 2.46 8.27 4.71
C ALA A 29 3.20 7.40 5.75
N GLU A 30 4.52 7.22 5.60
CA GLU A 30 5.40 6.46 6.50
C GLU A 30 5.00 4.98 6.70
N LEU A 31 4.32 4.39 5.70
CA LEU A 31 3.83 3.01 5.73
C LEU A 31 4.73 2.08 4.93
N SER A 32 5.87 1.71 5.52
CA SER A 32 6.90 0.84 4.92
C SER A 32 6.50 -0.65 4.74
N GLY A 33 5.26 -1.01 5.10
CA GLY A 33 4.72 -2.35 4.91
C GLY A 33 4.59 -2.74 3.44
N THR A 34 4.21 -1.79 2.57
CA THR A 34 4.21 -1.95 1.11
C THR A 34 5.64 -1.86 0.57
N LYS A 35 6.08 -2.81 -0.26
CA LYS A 35 7.50 -2.97 -0.61
C LYS A 35 7.86 -2.54 -2.03
N TYR A 36 9.14 -2.21 -2.22
CA TYR A 36 9.74 -1.95 -3.51
C TYR A 36 10.56 -3.17 -3.99
N GLY A 37 9.96 -4.03 -4.80
CA GLY A 37 10.66 -5.21 -5.34
C GLY A 37 11.29 -5.00 -6.72
N CYS A 38 10.55 -4.39 -7.67
CA CYS A 38 11.00 -4.28 -9.07
C CYS A 38 10.73 -2.93 -9.75
N GLY A 39 9.80 -2.11 -9.24
CA GLY A 39 9.44 -0.82 -9.86
C GLY A 39 8.69 -0.90 -11.20
N ILE A 40 8.44 -2.10 -11.73
CA ILE A 40 7.91 -2.31 -13.09
C ILE A 40 6.66 -3.20 -13.12
N GLY A 41 5.93 -3.29 -12.01
CA GLY A 41 4.66 -4.04 -11.93
C GLY A 41 4.74 -5.57 -11.86
N GLN A 42 5.93 -6.17 -12.03
CA GLN A 42 6.11 -7.63 -12.15
C GLN A 42 5.96 -8.40 -10.83
N CYS A 43 6.66 -7.99 -9.77
CA CYS A 43 6.81 -8.82 -8.56
C CYS A 43 5.59 -8.87 -7.62
N GLY A 44 4.67 -7.90 -7.69
CA GLY A 44 3.55 -7.79 -6.76
C GLY A 44 3.87 -7.36 -5.32
N ALA A 45 5.13 -7.17 -4.93
CA ALA A 45 5.48 -6.76 -3.56
C ALA A 45 4.94 -5.38 -3.14
N CYS A 46 4.60 -4.53 -4.13
CA CYS A 46 4.03 -3.20 -3.94
C CYS A 46 2.49 -3.18 -3.92
N THR A 47 1.83 -4.33 -3.78
CA THR A 47 0.37 -4.41 -3.88
C THR A 47 -0.32 -3.68 -2.76
N VAL A 48 -1.28 -2.85 -3.13
CA VAL A 48 -2.25 -2.20 -2.24
C VAL A 48 -3.63 -2.33 -2.86
N HIS A 49 -4.68 -2.08 -2.08
CA HIS A 49 -6.01 -1.92 -2.65
C HIS A 49 -6.28 -0.42 -2.85
N MET A 50 -6.72 -0.05 -4.04
CA MET A 50 -7.20 1.29 -4.39
C MET A 50 -8.68 1.16 -4.72
N ASP A 51 -9.54 1.77 -3.92
CA ASP A 51 -11.01 1.69 -4.03
C ASP A 51 -11.54 0.25 -4.05
N GLY A 52 -10.87 -0.63 -3.31
CA GLY A 52 -11.22 -2.05 -3.18
C GLY A 52 -10.51 -2.98 -4.18
N GLU A 53 -9.91 -2.44 -5.25
CA GLU A 53 -9.24 -3.23 -6.28
C GLU A 53 -7.74 -3.34 -6.04
N ALA A 54 -7.17 -4.53 -6.26
CA ALA A 54 -5.74 -4.75 -6.06
C ALA A 54 -4.91 -4.15 -7.22
N VAL A 55 -4.02 -3.20 -6.89
CA VAL A 55 -3.19 -2.48 -7.86
C VAL A 55 -1.70 -2.58 -7.52
N ARG A 56 -0.85 -2.38 -8.53
CA ARG A 56 0.60 -2.24 -8.36
C ARG A 56 0.94 -0.78 -8.10
N SER A 57 1.11 -0.38 -6.85
CA SER A 57 1.36 1.03 -6.49
C SER A 57 2.62 1.63 -7.14
N CYS A 58 3.58 0.81 -7.58
CA CYS A 58 4.74 1.29 -8.35
C CYS A 58 4.42 1.74 -9.78
N SER A 59 3.21 1.45 -10.28
CA SER A 59 2.77 1.76 -11.64
C SER A 59 1.61 2.76 -11.67
N ILE A 60 1.18 3.26 -10.51
CA ILE A 60 0.11 4.26 -10.39
C ILE A 60 0.77 5.61 -10.08
N PRO A 61 0.69 6.61 -10.98
CA PRO A 61 1.09 7.99 -10.69
C PRO A 61 0.24 8.59 -9.57
N MET A 62 0.79 9.52 -8.80
CA MET A 62 0.04 10.24 -7.77
C MET A 62 -1.17 10.98 -8.35
N ALA A 63 -1.08 11.54 -9.56
CA ALA A 63 -2.22 12.17 -10.24
C ALA A 63 -3.46 11.27 -10.33
N GLU A 64 -3.26 9.96 -10.58
CA GLU A 64 -4.35 9.00 -10.69
C GLU A 64 -4.93 8.61 -9.32
N ALA A 65 -4.20 8.80 -8.23
CA ALA A 65 -4.63 8.50 -6.87
C ALA A 65 -5.53 9.58 -6.25
N ALA A 66 -5.83 10.66 -6.99
CA ALA A 66 -6.66 11.75 -6.51
C ALA A 66 -8.07 11.28 -6.12
N GLY A 67 -8.45 11.50 -4.86
CA GLY A 67 -9.74 11.16 -4.27
C GLY A 67 -9.89 9.68 -3.88
N ALA A 68 -8.86 8.86 -4.10
CA ALA A 68 -8.96 7.41 -3.90
C ALA A 68 -8.79 6.99 -2.44
N ASP A 69 -9.40 5.85 -2.08
CA ASP A 69 -9.18 5.16 -0.81
C ASP A 69 -8.15 4.05 -0.97
N ILE A 70 -6.98 4.26 -0.35
CA ILE A 70 -5.85 3.32 -0.39
C ILE A 70 -5.83 2.49 0.89
N LYS A 71 -5.82 1.16 0.76
CA LYS A 71 -5.62 0.22 1.87
C LYS A 71 -4.33 -0.56 1.70
N THR A 72 -3.46 -0.47 2.69
CA THR A 72 -2.18 -1.20 2.74
C THR A 72 -2.26 -2.41 3.67
N ILE A 73 -1.19 -3.21 3.72
CA ILE A 73 -1.07 -4.34 4.65
C ILE A 73 -1.29 -3.94 6.12
N LYS A 74 -0.97 -2.68 6.48
CA LYS A 74 -1.13 -2.16 7.84
C LYS A 74 -2.60 -1.97 8.24
N ASN A 75 -3.52 -1.98 7.28
CA ASN A 75 -4.97 -1.90 7.54
C ASN A 75 -5.60 -3.24 7.94
N LEU A 76 -4.91 -4.36 7.74
CA LEU A 76 -5.52 -5.68 7.95
C LEU A 76 -5.70 -6.04 9.42
N ALA A 77 -4.77 -5.61 10.28
CA ALA A 77 -4.83 -5.87 11.71
C ALA A 77 -5.45 -4.68 12.45
N ASP A 78 -6.34 -4.97 13.40
CA ASP A 78 -6.73 -3.99 14.41
C ASP A 78 -5.79 -4.21 15.60
N SER A 79 -4.82 -3.32 15.81
CA SER A 79 -3.89 -3.22 16.96
C SER A 79 -3.39 -4.53 17.58
N GLU A 80 -4.26 -5.27 18.27
CA GLU A 80 -4.00 -6.52 19.00
C GLU A 80 -4.45 -7.80 18.25
N LYS A 81 -5.27 -7.68 17.20
CA LYS A 81 -5.93 -8.79 16.50
C LYS A 81 -5.51 -8.87 15.04
N LEU A 82 -4.77 -9.95 14.74
CA LEU A 82 -4.41 -10.31 13.38
C LEU A 82 -5.63 -10.63 12.52
N HIS A 83 -5.56 -10.22 11.26
CA HIS A 83 -6.51 -10.62 10.23
C HIS A 83 -6.51 -12.13 10.04
N PHE A 84 -7.63 -12.71 9.62
CA PHE A 84 -7.74 -14.15 9.35
C PHE A 84 -6.63 -14.63 8.39
N VAL A 85 -6.36 -13.88 7.32
CA VAL A 85 -5.29 -14.20 6.36
C VAL A 85 -3.90 -14.18 7.01
N GLN A 86 -3.61 -13.20 7.89
CA GLN A 86 -2.32 -13.13 8.59
C GLN A 86 -2.14 -14.33 9.54
N ARG A 87 -3.20 -14.74 10.25
CA ARG A 87 -3.17 -15.94 11.10
C ARG A 87 -2.96 -17.21 10.30
N ALA A 88 -3.62 -17.35 9.15
CA ALA A 88 -3.44 -18.50 8.27
C ALA A 88 -1.99 -18.57 7.74
N TRP A 89 -1.41 -17.44 7.34
CA TRP A 89 0.00 -17.36 6.93
C TRP A 89 0.97 -17.85 8.01
N ILE A 90 0.72 -17.52 9.28
CA ILE A 90 1.53 -18.00 10.41
C ILE A 90 1.29 -19.48 10.66
N ALA A 91 0.03 -19.94 10.65
CA ALA A 91 -0.31 -21.32 10.92
C ALA A 91 0.30 -22.30 9.91
N GLU A 92 0.41 -21.87 8.66
CA GLU A 92 0.95 -22.66 7.54
C GLU A 92 2.43 -22.35 7.22
N ASP A 93 3.13 -21.59 8.07
CA ASP A 93 4.55 -21.22 7.92
C ASP A 93 4.92 -20.70 6.51
N VAL A 94 4.05 -19.85 5.96
CA VAL A 94 4.18 -19.33 4.59
C VAL A 94 5.39 -18.40 4.40
N PRO A 95 5.64 -17.42 5.30
CA PRO A 95 6.75 -16.49 5.11
C PRO A 95 8.10 -17.15 5.39
N GLN A 96 9.03 -17.05 4.44
CA GLN A 96 10.45 -17.30 4.71
C GLN A 96 11.18 -15.98 5.01
N CYS A 97 11.54 -15.22 3.98
CA CYS A 97 12.19 -13.91 4.17
C CYS A 97 11.20 -12.81 4.57
N GLY A 98 9.91 -12.99 4.28
CA GLY A 98 8.85 -12.04 4.62
C GLY A 98 8.93 -10.69 3.88
N TYR A 99 9.58 -10.65 2.72
CA TYR A 99 9.60 -9.47 1.85
C TYR A 99 8.24 -9.25 1.20
#